data_AF-A0A0P9UIY0-F1
#
_entry.id   AF-A0A0P9UIY0-F1
#
_cell.length_a   1.000
_cell.length_b   1.000
_cell.length_c   1.000
_cell.angle_alpha   90.00
_cell.angle_beta   90.00
_cell.angle_gamma   90.00
#
_symmetry.space_group_name_H-M   'P 1'
#
loop_
_entity.id
_entity.type
_entity.pdbx_description
1 polymer ?
#
loop_
_entity_poly.entity_id
_entity_poly.type
_entity_poly.pdbx_seq_one_letter_code
_entity_poly.pdbx_strand_id
1 'polypeptide(L)'
;MLIKSAFPWTDATSDENTLAQMQLNNPDASGAIRPPQRLCAGQTLLCKALGLKVPEWDARRFDPQRLLVEDIGQAPERIIQTTRLGIPAGRDEHLMYRFVDAGYARFCTRNPLRRGQVEGRDYLFLDQGN
;
A
#
# COMPACT_ATOMS: atom_id res chain seq x y z
N MET A 1 13.09 2.75 0.37
CA MET A 1 11.86 1.94 0.49
C MET A 1 10.70 2.68 -0.17
N LEU A 2 9.86 2.01 -0.96
CA LEU A 2 8.69 2.63 -1.61
C LEU A 2 7.42 1.87 -1.21
N ILE A 3 6.49 2.55 -0.54
CA ILE A 3 5.19 1.97 -0.17
C ILE A 3 4.21 2.17 -1.33
N LYS A 4 3.63 1.08 -1.84
CA LYS A 4 2.74 1.14 -3.01
C LYS A 4 1.25 1.19 -2.67
N SER A 5 0.88 0.72 -1.49
CA SER A 5 -0.48 0.75 -0.94
C SER A 5 -0.40 0.40 0.54
N ALA A 6 -1.47 0.69 1.28
CA ALA A 6 -1.68 0.23 2.65
C ALA A 6 -3.16 -0.12 2.86
N PHE A 7 -3.49 -0.62 4.05
CA PHE A 7 -4.86 -0.80 4.50
C PHE A 7 -5.04 0.00 5.80
N PRO A 8 -6.10 0.84 5.93
CA PRO A 8 -6.35 1.55 7.18
C PRO A 8 -6.63 0.58 8.32
N TRP A 9 -6.07 0.86 9.49
CA TRP A 9 -6.26 0.09 10.71
C TRP A 9 -6.69 1.02 11.82
N THR A 10 -7.64 0.58 12.66
CA THR A 10 -8.06 1.34 13.84
C THR A 10 -7.66 0.63 15.12
N ASP A 11 -7.15 1.39 16.07
CA ASP A 11 -6.75 0.93 17.40
C ASP A 11 -6.93 2.05 18.44
N ALA A 12 -6.33 1.90 19.62
CA ALA A 12 -6.42 2.88 20.70
C ALA A 12 -5.72 4.22 20.36
N THR A 13 -4.75 4.22 19.45
CA THR A 13 -3.98 5.40 19.02
C THR A 13 -4.62 6.04 17.78
N SER A 14 -5.03 5.22 16.82
CA SER A 14 -5.67 5.62 15.57
C SER A 14 -7.13 5.19 15.58
N ASP A 15 -7.98 5.96 16.24
CA ASP A 15 -9.40 5.65 16.41
C ASP A 15 -10.24 5.94 15.14
N GLU A 16 -11.57 5.82 15.27
CA GLU A 16 -12.51 6.12 14.19
C GLU A 16 -12.46 7.58 13.72
N ASN A 17 -12.06 8.53 14.58
CA ASN A 17 -11.87 9.92 14.18
C ASN A 17 -10.68 10.05 13.22
N THR A 18 -9.63 9.27 13.47
CA THR A 18 -8.47 9.19 12.57
C THR A 18 -8.87 8.64 11.21
N LEU A 19 -9.65 7.55 11.18
CA LEU A 19 -10.17 6.98 9.93
C LEU A 19 -11.07 7.98 9.18
N ALA A 20 -11.95 8.68 9.89
CA ALA A 20 -12.81 9.72 9.31
C ALA A 20 -11.99 10.86 8.69
N GLN A 21 -10.93 11.32 9.36
CA GLN A 21 -10.03 12.33 8.82
C GLN A 21 -9.33 11.83 7.54
N MET A 22 -8.87 10.58 7.52
CA MET A 22 -8.28 9.99 6.31
C MET A 22 -9.27 9.97 5.14
N GLN A 23 -10.55 9.69 5.40
CA GLN A 23 -11.62 9.71 4.41
C GLN A 23 -11.88 11.12 3.86
N LEU A 24 -11.92 12.13 4.73
CA LEU A 24 -12.07 13.53 4.34
C LEU A 24 -10.90 14.02 3.48
N ASN A 25 -9.68 13.56 3.76
CA ASN A 25 -8.50 13.92 2.98
C ASN A 25 -8.49 13.31 1.56
N ASN A 26 -9.19 12.20 1.35
CA ASN A 26 -9.12 11.43 0.11
C ASN A 26 -10.51 11.01 -0.41
N PRO A 27 -11.39 11.96 -0.75
CA PRO A 27 -12.68 11.65 -1.36
C PRO A 27 -12.50 10.97 -2.73
N ASP A 28 -13.58 10.36 -3.23
CA ASP A 28 -13.62 9.88 -4.59
C ASP A 28 -13.76 11.01 -5.63
N ALA A 29 -13.81 10.66 -6.91
CA ALA A 29 -13.91 11.65 -7.99
C ALA A 29 -15.23 12.44 -7.97
N SER A 30 -16.27 11.93 -7.29
CA SER A 30 -17.56 12.60 -7.10
C SER A 30 -17.60 13.45 -5.82
N GLY A 31 -16.53 13.40 -5.00
CA GLY A 31 -16.50 14.03 -3.68
C GLY A 31 -17.04 13.16 -2.55
N ALA A 32 -17.49 11.94 -2.84
CA ALA A 32 -18.04 11.03 -1.84
C ALA A 32 -16.94 10.37 -0.99
N ILE A 33 -17.32 9.92 0.20
CA ILE A 33 -16.44 9.21 1.12
C ILE A 33 -16.01 7.88 0.49
N ARG A 34 -14.69 7.62 0.48
CA ARG A 34 -14.16 6.31 0.06
C ARG A 34 -14.34 5.29 1.19
N PRO A 35 -14.74 4.05 0.87
CA PRO A 35 -14.71 2.97 1.85
C PRO A 35 -13.24 2.64 2.22
N PRO A 36 -12.96 2.17 3.46
CA PRO A 36 -11.60 1.89 3.93
C PRO A 36 -10.77 1.02 2.99
N GLN A 37 -11.40 0.01 2.37
CA GLN A 37 -10.80 -0.93 1.43
C GLN A 37 -10.21 -0.28 0.17
N ARG A 38 -10.63 0.95 -0.15
CA ARG A 38 -10.16 1.71 -1.33
C ARG A 38 -9.39 2.97 -0.95
N LEU A 39 -9.30 3.29 0.33
CA LEU A 39 -8.76 4.57 0.82
C LEU A 39 -7.24 4.67 0.62
N CYS A 40 -6.53 3.56 0.81
CA CYS A 40 -5.06 3.49 0.72
C CYS A 40 -4.58 2.50 -0.36
N ALA A 41 -5.45 2.16 -1.32
CA ALA A 41 -5.23 1.13 -2.34
C ALA A 41 -4.10 1.41 -3.35
N GLY A 42 -3.47 2.58 -3.28
CA GLY A 42 -2.36 2.97 -4.17
C GLY A 42 -1.54 4.09 -3.55
N GLN A 43 -0.31 4.28 -4.03
CA GLN A 43 0.65 5.22 -3.45
C GLN A 43 0.08 6.64 -3.32
N THR A 44 -0.50 7.20 -4.39
CA THR A 44 -1.10 8.54 -4.35
C THR A 44 -2.30 8.60 -3.40
N LEU A 45 -3.10 7.53 -3.32
CA LEU A 45 -4.26 7.47 -2.42
C LEU A 45 -3.81 7.41 -0.96
N LEU A 46 -2.78 6.62 -0.67
CA LEU A 46 -2.14 6.56 0.64
C LEU A 46 -1.62 7.94 1.07
N CYS A 47 -0.85 8.61 0.20
CA CYS A 47 -0.34 9.96 0.49
C CYS A 47 -1.47 10.95 0.75
N LYS A 48 -2.55 10.93 -0.05
CA LYS A 48 -3.73 11.77 0.18
C LYS A 48 -4.38 11.47 1.52
N ALA A 49 -4.69 10.21 1.80
CA ALA A 49 -5.35 9.80 3.04
C ALA A 49 -4.57 10.25 4.29
N LEU A 50 -3.24 10.11 4.26
CA LEU A 50 -2.34 10.56 5.33
C LEU A 50 -2.03 12.07 5.32
N GLY A 51 -2.59 12.85 4.38
CA GLY A 51 -2.32 14.28 4.27
C GLY A 51 -0.88 14.63 3.86
N LEU A 52 -0.14 13.70 3.26
CA LEU A 52 1.27 13.88 2.89
C LEU A 52 1.38 14.67 1.58
N LYS A 53 2.04 15.84 1.65
CA LYS A 53 2.34 16.68 0.49
C LYS A 53 3.83 16.68 0.19
N VAL A 54 4.18 16.55 -1.10
CA VAL A 54 5.57 16.51 -1.57
C VAL A 54 6.42 17.67 -1.03
N PRO A 55 5.99 18.95 -1.12
CA PRO A 55 6.82 20.07 -0.65
C PRO A 55 7.15 20.03 0.85
N GLU A 56 6.33 19.35 1.66
CA GLU A 56 6.52 19.27 3.11
C GLU A 56 7.47 18.13 3.51
N TRP A 57 7.54 17.07 2.70
CA TRP A 57 8.19 15.80 3.06
C TRP A 57 9.35 15.40 2.16
N ASP A 58 9.53 16.05 1.01
CA ASP A 58 10.62 15.72 0.09
C ASP A 58 11.99 15.95 0.75
N ALA A 59 12.88 14.98 0.56
CA ALA A 59 14.20 14.90 1.21
C ALA A 59 14.21 15.05 2.76
N ARG A 60 13.07 14.88 3.43
CA ARG A 60 12.98 14.91 4.90
C ARG A 60 13.17 13.52 5.48
N ARG A 61 13.66 13.47 6.72
CA ARG A 61 13.60 12.26 7.54
C ARG A 61 12.19 12.10 8.11
N PHE A 62 11.83 10.86 8.43
CA PHE A 62 10.64 10.61 9.24
C PHE A 62 10.78 11.32 10.59
N ASP A 63 9.72 12.02 10.98
CA ASP A 63 9.58 12.63 12.29
C ASP A 63 8.60 11.76 13.07
N PRO A 64 9.04 11.02 14.11
CA PRO A 64 8.18 10.13 14.87
C PRO A 64 6.94 10.79 15.47
N GLN A 65 6.96 12.12 15.68
CA GLN A 65 5.79 12.85 16.19
C GLN A 65 4.77 13.19 15.10
N ARG A 66 5.11 13.02 13.82
CA ARG A 66 4.28 13.39 12.67
C ARG A 66 4.01 12.23 11.70
N LEU A 67 5.00 11.36 11.48
CA LEU A 67 4.91 10.18 10.63
C LEU A 67 5.96 9.15 11.09
N LEU A 68 5.47 8.09 11.72
CA LEU A 68 6.26 6.97 12.22
C LEU A 68 6.04 5.74 11.34
N VAL A 69 7.10 4.93 11.20
CA VAL A 69 7.01 3.54 10.74
C VAL A 69 7.53 2.69 11.88
N GLU A 70 6.67 1.81 12.40
CA GLU A 70 7.00 0.92 13.51
C GLU A 70 6.74 -0.54 13.12
N ASP A 71 7.45 -1.44 13.80
CA ASP A 71 7.18 -2.87 13.73
C ASP A 71 6.10 -3.22 14.76
N ILE A 72 4.97 -3.72 14.27
CA ILE A 72 3.84 -4.14 15.11
C ILE A 72 3.93 -5.61 15.53
N GLY A 73 5.04 -6.30 15.21
CA GLY A 73 5.25 -7.71 15.51
C GLY A 73 4.43 -8.66 14.65
N GLN A 74 3.80 -8.15 13.58
CA GLN A 74 3.00 -8.93 12.65
C GLN A 74 3.82 -9.28 11.41
N ALA A 75 3.94 -10.56 11.14
CA ALA A 75 4.54 -11.08 9.91
C ALA A 75 3.41 -11.58 8.97
N PRO A 76 3.46 -11.25 7.66
CA PRO A 76 2.48 -11.77 6.72
C PRO A 76 2.66 -13.28 6.60
N GLU A 77 1.58 -14.06 6.70
CA GLU A 77 1.62 -15.53 6.54
C GLU A 77 2.24 -15.92 5.20
N ARG A 78 1.94 -15.14 4.16
CA ARG A 78 2.39 -15.36 2.79
C ARG A 78 2.59 -14.05 2.05
N ILE A 79 3.69 -13.95 1.32
CA ILE A 79 4.01 -12.79 0.48
C ILE A 79 3.85 -13.17 -0.98
N ILE A 80 3.24 -12.28 -1.75
CA ILE A 80 3.21 -12.34 -3.21
C ILE A 80 4.35 -11.48 -3.74
N GLN A 81 5.31 -12.11 -4.40
CA GLN A 81 6.37 -11.44 -5.12
C GLN A 81 5.97 -11.31 -6.61
N THR A 82 6.02 -10.11 -7.16
CA THR A 82 5.62 -9.82 -8.55
C THR A 82 6.38 -8.62 -9.13
N THR A 83 6.13 -8.27 -10.38
CA THR A 83 6.77 -7.14 -11.07
C THR A 83 6.29 -5.79 -10.54
N ARG A 84 7.19 -4.80 -10.63
CA ARG A 84 6.90 -3.42 -10.22
C ARG A 84 5.92 -2.75 -11.19
N LEU A 85 5.13 -1.82 -10.67
CA LEU A 85 4.16 -1.06 -11.46
C LEU A 85 4.80 0.19 -12.05
N GLY A 86 4.51 0.48 -13.31
CA GLY A 86 4.93 1.72 -13.97
C GLY A 86 6.42 1.77 -14.34
N ILE A 87 7.07 0.62 -14.50
CA ILE A 87 8.45 0.55 -15.03
C ILE A 87 8.37 0.56 -16.57
N PRO A 88 9.10 1.47 -17.25
CA PRO A 88 9.20 1.48 -18.71
C PRO A 88 9.78 0.18 -19.26
N ALA A 89 9.40 -0.17 -20.49
CA ALA A 89 9.97 -1.32 -21.21
C ALA A 89 11.47 -1.11 -21.48
N GLY A 90 12.24 -2.20 -21.44
CA GLY A 90 13.68 -2.22 -21.68
C GLY A 90 14.53 -1.77 -20.47
N ARG A 91 13.92 -1.62 -19.29
CA ARG A 91 14.65 -1.30 -18.06
C ARG A 91 14.74 -2.56 -17.20
N ASP A 92 13.89 -2.65 -16.19
CA ASP A 92 13.88 -3.72 -15.19
C ASP A 92 12.45 -4.24 -14.97
N GLU A 93 11.57 -4.09 -15.95
CA GLU A 93 10.15 -4.39 -15.84
C GLU A 93 9.87 -5.88 -15.57
N HIS A 94 10.81 -6.75 -15.94
CA HIS A 94 10.77 -8.18 -15.69
C HIS A 94 11.16 -8.56 -14.25
N LEU A 95 11.82 -7.67 -13.50
CA LEU A 95 12.28 -7.97 -12.15
C LEU A 95 11.11 -7.94 -11.15
N MET A 96 10.99 -9.01 -10.37
CA MET A 96 9.94 -9.17 -9.37
C MET A 96 10.27 -8.46 -8.05
N TYR A 97 10.45 -7.13 -8.10
CA TYR A 97 10.77 -6.28 -6.95
C TYR A 97 9.55 -5.57 -6.36
N ARG A 98 8.40 -6.24 -6.35
CA ARG A 98 7.21 -5.80 -5.64
C ARG A 98 6.73 -6.94 -4.75
N PHE A 99 6.62 -6.65 -3.46
CA PHE A 99 6.16 -7.58 -2.44
C PHE A 99 4.83 -7.10 -1.89
N VAL A 100 3.86 -8.00 -1.77
CA VAL A 100 2.50 -7.71 -1.33
C VAL A 100 2.08 -8.79 -0.35
N ASP A 101 1.55 -8.41 0.81
CA ASP A 101 0.88 -9.35 1.71
C ASP A 101 -0.31 -10.01 0.99
N ALA A 102 -0.34 -11.35 0.95
CA ALA A 102 -1.37 -12.10 0.28
C ALA A 102 -2.78 -11.84 0.86
N GLY A 103 -2.91 -11.66 2.17
CA GLY A 103 -4.19 -11.38 2.84
C GLY A 103 -4.80 -10.03 2.46
N TYR A 104 -3.96 -9.07 2.09
CA TYR A 104 -4.37 -7.72 1.71
C TYR A 104 -4.30 -7.45 0.20
N ALA A 105 -3.84 -8.39 -0.62
CA ALA A 105 -3.62 -8.22 -2.06
C ALA A 105 -4.86 -7.72 -2.83
N ARG A 106 -6.06 -8.15 -2.42
CA ARG A 106 -7.35 -7.72 -3.00
C ARG A 106 -7.64 -6.23 -2.86
N PHE A 107 -7.03 -5.55 -1.90
CA PHE A 107 -7.23 -4.13 -1.65
C PHE A 107 -6.29 -3.24 -2.48
N CYS A 108 -5.29 -3.83 -3.14
CA CYS A 108 -4.40 -3.09 -4.02
C CYS A 108 -5.09 -2.73 -5.35
N THR A 109 -4.95 -1.47 -5.80
CA THR A 109 -5.43 -0.98 -7.12
C THR A 109 -4.97 -1.88 -8.28
N ARG A 110 -3.79 -2.50 -8.13
CA ARG A 110 -3.31 -3.53 -9.06
C ARG A 110 -3.05 -4.83 -8.30
N ASN A 111 -4.12 -5.56 -8.00
CA ASN A 111 -4.05 -6.88 -7.39
C ASN A 111 -3.14 -7.80 -8.24
N PRO A 112 -2.09 -8.40 -7.65
CA PRO A 112 -1.23 -9.35 -8.34
C PRO A 112 -1.94 -10.66 -8.69
N LEU A 113 -3.02 -11.03 -8.00
CA LEU A 113 -3.82 -12.25 -8.24
C LEU A 113 -5.06 -11.99 -9.11
N ARG A 114 -5.08 -10.89 -9.87
CA ARG A 114 -6.21 -10.63 -10.78
C ARG A 114 -6.30 -11.70 -11.87
N ARG A 115 -7.49 -11.85 -12.46
CA ARG A 115 -7.76 -12.79 -13.55
C ARG A 115 -6.69 -12.73 -14.65
N GLY A 116 -6.17 -13.90 -15.03
CA GLY A 116 -5.17 -14.06 -16.09
C GLY A 116 -3.71 -14.02 -15.63
N GLN A 117 -3.44 -13.81 -14.33
CA GLN A 117 -2.10 -13.95 -13.76
C GLN A 117 -1.85 -15.40 -13.37
N VAL A 118 -0.64 -15.88 -13.68
CA VAL A 118 -0.22 -17.29 -13.50
C VAL A 118 0.97 -17.34 -12.55
N GLU A 119 0.87 -18.19 -11.53
CA GLU A 119 1.98 -18.46 -10.60
C GLU A 119 3.19 -19.04 -11.35
N GLY A 120 4.41 -18.70 -10.92
CA GLY A 120 5.65 -19.10 -11.59
C GLY A 120 6.01 -18.25 -12.80
N ARG A 121 5.07 -17.42 -13.30
CA ARG A 121 5.29 -16.52 -14.44
C ARG A 121 5.07 -15.05 -14.06
N ASP A 122 3.87 -14.72 -13.60
CA ASP A 122 3.46 -13.35 -13.29
C ASP A 122 3.72 -12.98 -11.82
N TYR A 123 3.75 -13.99 -10.94
CA TYR A 123 4.04 -13.84 -9.53
C TYR A 123 4.56 -15.16 -8.94
N LEU A 124 5.16 -15.05 -7.75
CA LEU A 124 5.56 -16.16 -6.89
C LEU A 124 4.93 -15.98 -5.51
N PHE A 125 4.60 -17.07 -4.85
CA PHE A 125 4.34 -17.05 -3.41
C PHE A 125 5.63 -17.32 -2.66
N LEU A 126 5.85 -16.55 -1.61
CA LEU A 126 6.90 -16.76 -0.61
C LEU A 126 6.21 -17.08 0.70
N ASP A 127 6.38 -18.30 1.18
CA ASP A 127 5.90 -18.71 2.51
C ASP A 127 6.90 -18.29 3.59
N GLN A 128 6.41 -18.06 4.80
CA GLN A 128 7.24 -17.88 5.99
C GLN A 128 7.97 -19.20 6.30
N GLY A 129 9.23 -19.31 5.85
CA GLY A 129 10.14 -20.38 6.26
C GLY A 129 10.22 -21.56 5.28
N ASN A 130 11.31 -21.59 4.54
CA ASN A 130 12.20 -22.76 4.51
C ASN A 130 13.63 -22.26 4.76
#